data_AF-A0A946S7G9-F1
#
_entry.id   AF-A0A946S7G9-F1
#
_cell.length_a   1.000
_cell.length_b   1.000
_cell.length_c   1.000
_cell.angle_alpha   90.00
_cell.angle_beta   90.00
_cell.angle_gamma   90.00
#
_symmetry.space_group_name_H-M   'P 1'
#
loop_
_entity.id
_entity.type
_entity.pdbx_description
1 polymer ?
#
loop_
_entity_poly.entity_id
_entity_poly.type
_entity_poly.pdbx_seq_one_letter_code
_entity_poly.pdbx_strand_id
1 'polypeptide(L)'
;MQIKKTMNHLTVLFSSKMNFASAALILLLSSSMSFGQEICPDADVVVSAEGMAFSPAALIVDVGTTVGWVNYGGYHDVNGVNSSITQIPFYNPEDFYLAHVTGTEEGVCIGTHTFTIPGIYFYDCTSYGHAGSGMVANITVMAVVPGCTDYIACNYDITATENDNSCEYAEWGYDCDGNCVIDLDEDGICDTCLDYDIIVVDCECNFFDPATYTVFFINIDEENCIYLEDCFCECYNDEDGDGICDENETIVDELEDLSVMIFPNPVTSTLTITLNKKSTLQVFDTIGKLVEETGVVSSWVLNVSDWEKGLYTVKNQEGKTHKFIVE
;
A
#
# COMPACT_ATOMS: atom_id res chain seq x y z
N MET A 1 2.60 -61.62 17.90
CA MET A 1 1.12 -61.59 17.80
C MET A 1 0.76 -60.43 16.88
N GLN A 2 0.14 -60.76 15.72
CA GLN A 2 -0.52 -59.88 14.71
C GLN A 2 0.34 -58.75 14.05
N ILE A 3 0.77 -58.81 12.77
CA ILE A 3 0.06 -58.61 11.45
C ILE A 3 -0.17 -57.09 11.15
N LYS A 4 0.12 -56.42 9.99
CA LYS A 4 -0.01 -56.67 8.53
C LYS A 4 0.62 -55.53 7.64
N LYS A 5 1.06 -55.87 6.39
CA LYS A 5 0.95 -55.20 5.02
C LYS A 5 1.25 -53.69 4.82
N THR A 6 1.71 -53.10 3.69
CA THR A 6 1.99 -53.39 2.24
C THR A 6 2.72 -52.14 1.66
N MET A 7 3.53 -52.13 0.59
CA MET A 7 3.12 -52.07 -0.84
C MET A 7 4.35 -52.11 -1.79
N ASN A 8 4.11 -52.58 -3.02
CA ASN A 8 5.07 -53.02 -4.05
C ASN A 8 5.57 -51.94 -5.02
N HIS A 9 6.81 -52.16 -5.50
CA HIS A 9 7.41 -51.69 -6.75
C HIS A 9 6.71 -52.28 -7.99
N LEU A 10 6.44 -51.49 -9.05
CA LEU A 10 6.50 -51.98 -10.44
C LEU A 10 6.62 -50.85 -11.48
N THR A 11 7.70 -50.90 -12.26
CA THR A 11 7.98 -50.07 -13.44
C THR A 11 7.17 -50.59 -14.63
N VAL A 12 6.49 -49.72 -15.40
CA VAL A 12 5.88 -50.09 -16.68
C VAL A 12 6.17 -49.04 -17.75
N LEU A 13 6.91 -49.47 -18.77
CA LEU A 13 7.05 -48.82 -20.08
C LEU A 13 5.78 -49.05 -20.89
N PHE A 14 5.19 -48.00 -21.47
CA PHE A 14 4.24 -48.13 -22.57
C PHE A 14 4.66 -47.26 -23.75
N SER A 15 4.94 -47.95 -24.86
CA SER A 15 4.87 -47.43 -26.22
C SER A 15 3.53 -47.85 -26.80
N SER A 16 2.73 -46.91 -27.32
CA SER A 16 1.93 -47.14 -28.51
C SER A 16 1.44 -45.81 -29.11
N LYS A 17 1.57 -45.73 -30.43
CA LYS A 17 1.08 -44.66 -31.30
C LYS A 17 -0.45 -44.58 -31.25
N MET A 18 -0.99 -43.37 -31.15
CA MET A 18 -2.31 -43.03 -31.69
C MET A 18 -2.31 -41.55 -32.09
N ASN A 19 -2.22 -41.30 -33.39
CA ASN A 19 -2.38 -39.99 -34.01
C ASN A 19 -3.84 -39.52 -33.85
N PHE A 20 -4.07 -38.54 -32.99
CA PHE A 20 -5.21 -37.63 -33.12
C PHE A 20 -4.68 -36.30 -33.65
N ALA A 21 -4.81 -36.11 -34.97
CA ALA A 21 -4.65 -34.80 -35.58
C ALA A 21 -5.83 -33.93 -35.12
N SER A 22 -5.65 -33.23 -34.01
CA SER A 22 -6.54 -32.15 -33.61
C SER A 22 -6.15 -30.94 -34.44
N ALA A 23 -6.85 -30.74 -35.56
CA ALA A 23 -6.76 -29.53 -36.36
C ALA A 23 -7.37 -28.38 -35.53
N ALA A 24 -6.53 -27.76 -34.70
CA ALA A 24 -6.82 -26.45 -34.14
C ALA A 24 -6.88 -25.48 -35.32
N LEU A 25 -8.10 -25.13 -35.73
CA LEU A 25 -8.36 -24.06 -36.66
C LEU A 25 -8.01 -22.74 -35.96
N ILE A 26 -6.72 -22.41 -35.94
CA ILE A 26 -6.26 -21.06 -35.64
C ILE A 26 -6.75 -20.21 -36.81
N LEU A 27 -7.89 -19.55 -36.63
CA LEU A 27 -8.26 -18.40 -37.44
C LEU A 27 -7.23 -17.30 -37.16
N LEU A 28 -6.10 -17.41 -37.83
CA LEU A 28 -5.25 -16.26 -38.16
C LEU A 28 -6.15 -15.36 -39.01
N LEU A 29 -6.83 -14.41 -38.34
CA LEU A 29 -7.12 -13.12 -38.96
C LEU A 29 -5.77 -12.51 -39.30
N SER A 30 -5.21 -12.96 -40.41
CA SER A 30 -4.30 -12.14 -41.18
C SER A 30 -5.15 -10.96 -41.63
N SER A 31 -5.19 -9.92 -40.81
CA SER A 31 -5.21 -8.57 -41.34
C SER A 31 -4.01 -8.52 -42.28
N SER A 32 -4.28 -8.81 -43.56
CA SER A 32 -3.37 -8.52 -44.64
C SER A 32 -3.21 -7.00 -44.64
N MET A 33 -2.29 -6.50 -43.82
CA MET A 33 -1.54 -5.33 -44.18
C MET A 33 -0.81 -5.73 -45.47
N SER A 34 -1.52 -5.51 -46.58
CA SER A 34 -0.91 -5.53 -47.89
C SER A 34 0.22 -4.52 -47.81
N PHE A 35 1.44 -4.98 -47.96
CA PHE A 35 2.59 -4.12 -48.17
C PHE A 35 2.32 -3.28 -49.43
N GLY A 36 1.73 -2.09 -49.26
CA GLY A 36 1.64 -1.03 -50.26
C GLY A 36 2.98 -0.28 -50.42
N GLN A 37 4.08 -0.99 -50.17
CA GLN A 37 5.45 -0.54 -50.35
C GLN A 37 5.76 -0.81 -51.83
N GLU A 38 5.61 0.11 -52.77
CA GLU A 38 6.44 1.31 -52.93
C GLU A 38 5.77 2.29 -53.94
N ILE A 39 4.44 2.46 -53.93
CA ILE A 39 3.80 3.34 -54.93
C ILE A 39 3.99 4.80 -54.54
N CYS A 40 3.70 5.14 -53.28
CA CYS A 40 4.05 6.43 -52.68
C CYS A 40 5.24 6.23 -51.73
N PRO A 41 6.47 6.59 -52.15
CA PRO A 41 7.60 6.61 -51.21
C PRO A 41 7.31 7.61 -50.07
N ASP A 42 7.84 7.31 -48.89
CA ASP A 42 7.73 8.12 -47.67
C ASP A 42 6.34 8.17 -47.00
N ALA A 43 5.34 7.42 -47.51
CA ALA A 43 4.04 7.29 -46.85
C ALA A 43 4.06 6.21 -45.76
N ASP A 44 3.59 6.57 -44.56
CA ASP A 44 3.35 5.63 -43.45
C ASP A 44 2.03 4.86 -43.64
N VAL A 45 1.04 5.53 -44.24
CA VAL A 45 -0.28 4.97 -44.56
C VAL A 45 -0.76 5.49 -45.90
N VAL A 46 -1.57 4.69 -46.61
CA VAL A 46 -2.07 5.05 -47.95
C VAL A 46 -3.59 5.12 -47.99
N VAL A 47 -4.09 6.09 -48.76
CA VAL A 47 -5.49 6.24 -49.16
C VAL A 47 -5.58 5.99 -50.66
N SER A 48 -6.45 5.08 -51.10
CA SER A 48 -6.70 4.88 -52.51
C SER A 48 -7.72 5.88 -53.05
N ALA A 49 -7.49 6.35 -54.28
CA ALA A 49 -8.44 7.10 -55.08
C ALA A 49 -8.83 6.21 -56.28
N GLU A 50 -10.11 5.86 -56.36
CA GLU A 50 -10.64 5.02 -57.44
C GLU A 50 -12.10 5.38 -57.73
N GLY A 51 -12.44 5.51 -59.01
CA GLY A 51 -13.79 5.86 -59.43
C GLY A 51 -14.21 7.24 -58.92
N MET A 52 -15.14 7.30 -57.98
CA MET A 52 -15.66 8.54 -57.39
C MET A 52 -15.51 8.54 -55.86
N ALA A 53 -14.49 7.86 -55.32
CA ALA A 53 -14.31 7.70 -53.89
C ALA A 53 -12.83 7.70 -53.48
N PHE A 54 -12.60 8.09 -52.22
CA PHE A 54 -11.38 7.78 -51.50
C PHE A 54 -11.64 6.59 -50.57
N SER A 55 -10.66 5.69 -50.42
CA SER A 55 -10.75 4.56 -49.51
C SER A 55 -9.45 4.38 -48.70
N PRO A 56 -9.52 4.40 -47.35
CA PRO A 56 -10.70 4.71 -46.56
C PRO A 56 -11.16 6.18 -46.72
N ALA A 57 -12.46 6.43 -46.60
CA ALA A 57 -13.02 7.80 -46.65
C ALA A 57 -12.93 8.54 -45.30
N ALA A 58 -12.64 7.81 -44.22
CA ALA A 58 -12.36 8.33 -42.89
C ALA A 58 -11.14 7.59 -42.35
N LEU A 59 -10.08 8.33 -42.06
CA LEU A 59 -8.82 7.79 -41.56
C LEU A 59 -8.49 8.45 -40.21
N ILE A 60 -7.94 7.67 -39.28
CA ILE A 60 -7.45 8.19 -37.99
C ILE A 60 -5.95 7.91 -37.95
N VAL A 61 -5.15 8.92 -37.66
CA VAL A 61 -3.69 8.87 -37.57
C VAL A 61 -3.19 9.74 -36.43
N ASP A 62 -1.93 9.60 -36.04
CA ASP A 62 -1.29 10.48 -35.06
C ASP A 62 -0.55 11.64 -35.74
N VAL A 63 -0.35 12.74 -35.01
CA VAL A 63 0.52 13.85 -35.46
C VAL A 63 1.89 13.31 -35.86
N GLY A 64 2.38 13.76 -37.01
CA GLY A 64 3.63 13.30 -37.62
C GLY A 64 3.44 12.23 -38.68
N THR A 65 2.25 11.63 -38.79
CA THR A 65 1.98 10.60 -39.82
C THR A 65 1.99 11.21 -41.22
N THR A 66 2.71 10.56 -42.13
CA THR A 66 2.72 10.87 -43.56
C THR A 66 1.71 10.02 -44.30
N VAL A 67 0.66 10.65 -44.83
CA VAL A 67 -0.37 9.98 -45.63
C VAL A 67 -0.01 10.10 -47.10
N GLY A 68 -0.04 8.99 -47.83
CA GLY A 68 0.09 8.94 -49.28
C GLY A 68 -1.25 8.69 -49.95
N TRP A 69 -1.48 9.30 -51.11
CA TRP A 69 -2.67 9.01 -51.93
C TRP A 69 -2.27 8.31 -53.21
N VAL A 70 -2.92 7.19 -53.50
CA VAL A 70 -2.63 6.36 -54.69
C VAL A 70 -3.86 6.30 -55.59
N ASN A 71 -3.70 6.73 -56.83
CA ASN A 71 -4.74 6.72 -57.85
C ASN A 71 -4.71 5.41 -58.66
N TYR A 72 -5.75 4.59 -58.53
CA TYR A 72 -5.89 3.29 -59.23
C TYR A 72 -6.65 3.39 -60.57
N GLY A 73 -6.95 4.60 -61.04
CA GLY A 73 -7.57 4.83 -62.34
C GLY A 73 -8.34 6.14 -62.38
N GLY A 74 -8.42 6.76 -63.56
CA GLY A 74 -9.07 8.06 -63.74
C GLY A 74 -8.13 9.25 -63.48
N TYR A 75 -8.68 10.44 -63.29
CA TYR A 75 -7.92 11.70 -63.11
C TYR A 75 -8.33 12.35 -61.79
N HIS A 76 -7.43 12.27 -60.80
CA HIS A 76 -7.73 12.58 -59.41
C HIS A 76 -6.62 13.39 -58.78
N ASP A 77 -7.02 14.34 -57.94
CA ASP A 77 -6.18 15.13 -57.04
C ASP A 77 -6.64 14.95 -55.58
N VAL A 78 -5.95 15.66 -54.68
CA VAL A 78 -6.30 15.73 -53.27
C VAL A 78 -6.28 17.20 -52.87
N ASN A 79 -7.45 17.73 -52.53
CA ASN A 79 -7.62 19.13 -52.19
C ASN A 79 -8.17 19.29 -50.78
N GLY A 80 -7.31 19.74 -49.87
CA GLY A 80 -7.65 20.09 -48.50
C GLY A 80 -7.74 21.60 -48.26
N VAL A 81 -7.96 22.43 -49.28
CA VAL A 81 -7.99 23.90 -49.14
C VAL A 81 -9.43 24.43 -49.10
N ASN A 82 -10.17 24.32 -50.21
CA ASN A 82 -11.55 24.77 -50.34
C ASN A 82 -12.45 23.62 -50.78
N SER A 83 -13.67 23.52 -50.28
CA SER A 83 -14.63 22.56 -50.80
C SER A 83 -14.93 22.83 -52.27
N SER A 84 -14.75 21.82 -53.11
CA SER A 84 -15.10 21.86 -54.54
C SER A 84 -16.60 21.98 -54.77
N ILE A 85 -17.41 21.68 -53.76
CA ILE A 85 -18.88 21.79 -53.79
C ILE A 85 -19.32 23.21 -53.44
N THR A 86 -18.85 23.75 -52.31
CA THR A 86 -19.35 25.04 -51.77
C THR A 86 -18.47 26.23 -52.10
N GLN A 87 -17.22 25.99 -52.55
CA GLN A 87 -16.17 26.98 -52.78
C GLN A 87 -15.69 27.71 -51.52
N ILE A 88 -16.08 27.23 -50.33
CA ILE A 88 -15.66 27.78 -49.04
C ILE A 88 -14.45 26.99 -48.52
N PRO A 89 -13.49 27.63 -47.82
CA PRO A 89 -12.39 26.92 -47.17
C PRO A 89 -12.88 25.80 -46.25
N PHE A 90 -12.14 24.70 -46.17
CA PHE A 90 -12.43 23.63 -45.22
C PHE A 90 -12.13 24.04 -43.76
N TYR A 91 -11.27 25.06 -43.57
CA TYR A 91 -10.74 25.46 -42.26
C TYR A 91 -10.02 24.30 -41.56
N ASN A 92 -9.24 23.56 -42.33
CA ASN A 92 -8.34 22.56 -41.79
C ASN A 92 -7.27 23.22 -40.90
N PRO A 93 -6.72 22.51 -39.91
CA PRO A 93 -5.66 23.07 -39.06
C PRO A 93 -4.42 23.54 -39.86
N GLU A 94 -4.08 22.84 -40.94
CA GLU A 94 -3.17 23.26 -42.01
C GLU A 94 -3.74 22.88 -43.38
N ASP A 95 -3.48 23.71 -44.39
CA ASP A 95 -3.91 23.46 -45.76
C ASP A 95 -2.94 22.50 -46.47
N PHE A 96 -3.48 21.64 -47.33
CA PHE A 96 -2.69 20.75 -48.19
C PHE A 96 -3.36 20.58 -49.56
N TYR A 97 -2.54 20.45 -50.60
CA TYR A 97 -2.98 20.24 -51.97
C TYR A 97 -1.97 19.39 -52.73
N LEU A 98 -2.44 18.32 -53.34
CA LEU A 98 -1.66 17.47 -54.24
C LEU A 98 -2.28 17.56 -55.63
N ALA A 99 -1.47 17.84 -56.63
CA ALA A 99 -1.94 18.06 -57.99
C ALA A 99 -2.53 16.78 -58.61
N HIS A 100 -3.41 16.95 -59.59
CA HIS A 100 -4.02 15.84 -60.31
C HIS A 100 -2.98 14.95 -60.97
N VAL A 101 -3.21 13.64 -60.89
CA VAL A 101 -2.48 12.63 -61.67
C VAL A 101 -3.48 11.73 -62.39
N THR A 102 -3.05 11.18 -63.53
CA THR A 102 -3.79 10.10 -64.20
C THR A 102 -3.36 8.77 -63.59
N GLY A 103 -4.31 8.05 -63.01
CA GLY A 103 -4.09 6.74 -62.41
C GLY A 103 -4.06 5.60 -63.43
N THR A 104 -3.52 4.48 -62.99
CA THR A 104 -3.48 3.20 -63.72
C THR A 104 -3.98 2.10 -62.79
N GLU A 105 -4.34 0.92 -63.33
CA GLU A 105 -4.72 -0.23 -62.49
C GLU A 105 -3.59 -0.69 -61.55
N GLU A 106 -2.34 -0.35 -61.87
CA GLU A 106 -1.17 -0.61 -61.01
C GLU A 106 -0.99 0.42 -59.89
N GLY A 107 -1.69 1.55 -59.96
CA GLY A 107 -1.62 2.65 -59.00
C GLY A 107 -0.55 3.70 -59.37
N VAL A 108 -0.90 4.97 -59.23
CA VAL A 108 0.02 6.11 -59.39
C VAL A 108 -0.05 6.97 -58.15
N CYS A 109 1.09 7.28 -57.54
CA CYS A 109 1.12 8.19 -56.40
C CYS A 109 0.68 9.60 -56.83
N ILE A 110 -0.37 10.11 -56.19
CA ILE A 110 -0.78 11.51 -56.32
C ILE A 110 0.23 12.40 -55.55
N GLY A 111 0.67 11.93 -54.40
CA GLY A 111 1.65 12.57 -53.54
C GLY A 111 1.47 12.14 -52.08
N THR A 112 2.29 12.73 -51.21
CA THR A 112 2.26 12.51 -49.77
C THR A 112 2.13 13.83 -49.02
N HIS A 113 1.54 13.80 -47.83
CA HIS A 113 1.48 14.93 -46.91
C HIS A 113 1.67 14.45 -45.48
N THR A 114 2.55 15.14 -44.73
CA THR A 114 2.79 14.87 -43.31
C THR A 114 1.97 15.82 -42.46
N PHE A 115 1.11 15.29 -41.60
CA PHE A 115 0.23 16.10 -40.77
C PHE A 115 0.92 16.51 -39.48
N THR A 116 1.12 17.82 -39.26
CA THR A 116 1.90 18.32 -38.12
C THR A 116 1.07 18.92 -36.99
N ILE A 117 -0.22 19.17 -37.23
CA ILE A 117 -1.14 19.79 -36.27
C ILE A 117 -2.32 18.84 -36.01
N PRO A 118 -2.69 18.57 -34.75
CA PRO A 118 -3.83 17.70 -34.45
C PRO A 118 -5.15 18.39 -34.84
N GLY A 119 -6.13 17.60 -35.26
CA GLY A 119 -7.45 18.08 -35.66
C GLY A 119 -8.09 17.24 -36.75
N ILE A 120 -9.24 17.70 -37.25
CA ILE A 120 -9.96 17.03 -38.32
C ILE A 120 -9.69 17.77 -39.63
N TYR A 121 -9.25 17.03 -40.64
CA TYR A 121 -8.93 17.51 -41.97
C TYR A 121 -9.95 16.98 -42.95
N PHE A 122 -10.59 17.87 -43.71
CA PHE A 122 -11.49 17.51 -44.80
C PHE A 122 -10.80 17.73 -46.14
N TYR A 123 -11.03 16.84 -47.09
CA TYR A 123 -10.53 16.99 -48.44
C TYR A 123 -11.48 16.38 -49.46
N ASP A 124 -11.37 16.84 -50.69
CA ASP A 124 -12.12 16.31 -51.82
C ASP A 124 -11.26 16.25 -53.09
N CYS A 125 -11.83 15.69 -54.15
CA CYS A 125 -11.28 15.78 -55.50
C CYS A 125 -11.93 16.96 -56.25
N THR A 126 -11.11 17.82 -56.85
CA THR A 126 -11.55 19.06 -57.52
C THR A 126 -12.07 18.83 -58.94
N SER A 127 -11.77 17.66 -59.53
CA SER A 127 -12.36 17.25 -60.80
C SER A 127 -13.88 17.44 -60.81
N TYR A 128 -14.39 18.02 -61.90
CA TYR A 128 -15.79 18.42 -62.00
C TYR A 128 -16.75 17.25 -61.68
N GLY A 129 -17.59 17.45 -60.67
CA GLY A 129 -18.59 16.47 -60.24
C GLY A 129 -18.06 15.33 -59.37
N HIS A 130 -16.76 15.24 -59.10
CA HIS A 130 -16.18 14.18 -58.25
C HIS A 130 -16.62 14.35 -56.79
N ALA A 131 -16.31 15.50 -56.18
CA ALA A 131 -16.75 15.80 -54.81
C ALA A 131 -18.29 15.72 -54.67
N GLY A 132 -19.03 16.28 -55.63
CA GLY A 132 -20.49 16.24 -55.65
C GLY A 132 -21.10 14.82 -55.77
N SER A 133 -20.32 13.85 -56.25
CA SER A 133 -20.72 12.44 -56.31
C SER A 133 -20.24 11.61 -55.10
N GLY A 134 -19.63 12.26 -54.10
CA GLY A 134 -19.17 11.60 -52.87
C GLY A 134 -17.67 11.36 -52.79
N MET A 135 -16.86 11.89 -53.72
CA MET A 135 -15.40 11.84 -53.63
C MET A 135 -14.85 12.87 -52.64
N VAL A 136 -15.25 12.70 -51.37
CA VAL A 136 -14.91 13.51 -50.22
C VAL A 136 -14.46 12.59 -49.11
N ALA A 137 -13.54 13.04 -48.27
CA ALA A 137 -13.03 12.24 -47.17
C ALA A 137 -12.51 13.13 -46.04
N ASN A 138 -12.19 12.49 -44.92
CA ASN A 138 -11.60 13.17 -43.77
C ASN A 138 -10.50 12.34 -43.11
N ILE A 139 -9.57 13.04 -42.48
CA ILE A 139 -8.51 12.49 -41.65
C ILE A 139 -8.62 13.14 -40.27
N THR A 140 -8.71 12.33 -39.22
CA THR A 140 -8.61 12.79 -37.84
C THR A 140 -7.19 12.54 -37.37
N VAL A 141 -6.46 13.62 -37.10
CA VAL A 141 -5.09 13.60 -36.61
C VAL A 141 -5.13 13.79 -35.09
N MET A 142 -4.77 12.75 -34.37
CA MET A 142 -4.74 12.72 -32.90
C MET A 142 -3.46 13.38 -32.38
N ALA A 143 -3.59 14.18 -31.33
CA ALA A 143 -2.43 14.70 -30.63
C ALA A 143 -1.71 13.55 -29.92
N VAL A 144 -0.38 13.55 -29.99
CA VAL A 144 0.45 12.65 -29.18
C VAL A 144 0.70 13.32 -27.84
N VAL A 145 0.28 12.66 -26.76
CA VAL A 145 0.58 13.06 -25.38
C VAL A 145 1.58 12.05 -24.81
N PRO A 146 2.89 12.35 -24.79
CA PRO A 146 3.89 11.48 -24.19
C PRO A 146 3.75 11.49 -22.67
N GLY A 147 3.85 10.31 -22.06
CA GLY A 147 3.89 10.16 -20.60
C GLY A 147 3.85 8.69 -20.19
N CYS A 148 3.79 8.41 -18.89
CA CYS A 148 3.68 7.03 -18.42
C CYS A 148 2.26 6.48 -18.65
N THR A 149 2.14 5.43 -19.44
CA THR A 149 0.86 4.78 -19.76
C THR A 149 0.54 3.58 -18.86
N ASP A 150 1.46 3.19 -17.96
CA ASP A 150 1.29 2.03 -17.11
C ASP A 150 0.53 2.38 -15.83
N TYR A 151 -0.65 1.79 -15.64
CA TYR A 151 -1.55 2.12 -14.51
C TYR A 151 -1.02 1.68 -13.14
N ILE A 152 0.01 0.82 -13.09
CA ILE A 152 0.68 0.43 -11.84
C ILE A 152 1.87 1.34 -11.48
N ALA A 153 2.26 2.25 -12.37
CA ALA A 153 3.34 3.19 -12.12
C ALA A 153 2.87 4.36 -11.24
N CYS A 154 3.78 4.90 -10.44
CA CYS A 154 3.55 6.01 -9.53
C CYS A 154 3.29 7.34 -10.23
N ASN A 155 3.82 7.50 -11.43
CA ASN A 155 3.62 8.67 -12.28
C ASN A 155 2.70 8.38 -13.47
N TYR A 156 1.79 7.42 -13.35
CA TYR A 156 0.78 7.12 -14.38
C TYR A 156 0.02 8.40 -14.79
N ASP A 157 0.05 8.70 -16.08
CA ASP A 157 -0.69 9.80 -16.68
C ASP A 157 -1.83 9.27 -17.55
N ILE A 158 -3.06 9.44 -17.07
CA ILE A 158 -4.27 9.03 -17.79
C ILE A 158 -4.46 9.78 -19.12
N THR A 159 -3.81 10.93 -19.30
CA THR A 159 -3.86 11.70 -20.55
C THR A 159 -2.81 11.28 -21.56
N ALA A 160 -1.82 10.48 -21.15
CA ALA A 160 -0.79 9.97 -22.04
C ALA A 160 -1.40 9.00 -23.07
N THR A 161 -1.09 9.24 -24.34
CA THR A 161 -1.48 8.37 -25.46
C THR A 161 -0.33 7.50 -25.93
N GLU A 162 0.91 7.86 -25.57
CA GLU A 162 2.14 7.18 -25.97
C GLU A 162 3.10 7.06 -24.78
N ASN A 163 3.69 5.88 -24.61
CA ASN A 163 4.65 5.63 -23.54
C ASN A 163 5.99 6.27 -23.90
N ASP A 164 6.44 7.24 -23.09
CA ASP A 164 7.74 7.90 -23.25
C ASP A 164 8.87 7.24 -22.44
N ASN A 165 8.59 6.10 -21.82
CA ASN A 165 9.47 5.38 -20.89
C ASN A 165 9.82 6.18 -19.62
N SER A 166 8.98 7.15 -19.23
CA SER A 166 9.13 7.87 -17.97
C SER A 166 8.58 7.14 -16.75
N CYS A 167 7.92 5.98 -16.91
CA CYS A 167 7.27 5.28 -15.81
C CYS A 167 8.20 5.01 -14.61
N GLU A 168 7.80 5.51 -13.46
CA GLU A 168 8.45 5.30 -12.17
C GLU A 168 7.59 4.33 -11.34
N TYR A 169 8.22 3.35 -10.73
CA TYR A 169 7.54 2.33 -9.93
C TYR A 169 7.99 2.45 -8.48
N ALA A 170 7.07 2.14 -7.56
CA ALA A 170 7.43 2.00 -6.16
C ALA A 170 8.43 0.84 -6.00
N GLU A 171 9.30 0.98 -5.00
CA GLU A 171 10.13 -0.15 -4.57
C GLU A 171 9.25 -1.27 -4.02
N TRP A 172 9.73 -2.51 -4.10
CA TRP A 172 8.95 -3.65 -3.63
C TRP A 172 8.67 -3.51 -2.13
N GLY A 173 7.41 -3.70 -1.71
CA GLY A 173 6.99 -3.49 -0.31
C GLY A 173 6.60 -2.05 0.03
N TYR A 174 6.91 -1.08 -0.83
CA TYR A 174 6.56 0.33 -0.63
C TYR A 174 5.42 0.78 -1.54
N ASP A 175 4.70 1.83 -1.12
CA ASP A 175 3.80 2.59 -1.99
C ASP A 175 4.54 3.72 -2.72
N CYS A 176 3.82 4.47 -3.56
CA CYS A 176 4.38 5.55 -4.37
C CYS A 176 4.80 6.78 -3.58
N ASP A 177 4.34 6.92 -2.34
CA ASP A 177 4.78 7.98 -1.43
C ASP A 177 5.99 7.52 -0.58
N GLY A 178 6.45 6.28 -0.78
CA GLY A 178 7.54 5.66 -0.03
C GLY A 178 7.11 5.16 1.34
N ASN A 179 5.80 5.00 1.60
CA ASN A 179 5.32 4.39 2.84
C ASN A 179 5.41 2.87 2.73
N CYS A 180 5.73 2.22 3.84
CA CYS A 180 5.70 0.79 3.90
C CYS A 180 4.27 0.24 3.80
N VAL A 181 4.06 -0.76 2.95
CA VAL A 181 2.78 -1.44 2.78
C VAL A 181 2.65 -2.63 3.72
N ILE A 182 3.78 -3.25 4.09
CA ILE A 182 3.84 -4.46 4.92
C ILE A 182 4.98 -4.32 5.93
N ASP A 183 4.61 -4.12 7.19
CA ASP A 183 5.48 -4.10 8.36
C ASP A 183 4.78 -5.00 9.40
N LEU A 184 5.17 -6.27 9.44
CA LEU A 184 4.47 -7.32 10.19
C LEU A 184 4.86 -7.36 11.66
N ASP A 185 6.07 -6.93 12.03
CA ASP A 185 6.52 -6.89 13.43
C ASP A 185 6.50 -5.48 14.04
N GLU A 186 6.02 -4.49 13.29
CA GLU A 186 5.72 -3.12 13.69
C GLU A 186 6.95 -2.33 14.19
N ASP A 187 8.14 -2.66 13.69
CA ASP A 187 9.39 -2.01 14.10
C ASP A 187 9.69 -0.73 13.29
N GLY A 188 8.91 -0.47 12.23
CA GLY A 188 9.02 0.68 11.34
C GLY A 188 9.96 0.51 10.16
N ILE A 189 10.54 -0.68 9.99
CA ILE A 189 11.23 -1.15 8.79
C ILE A 189 10.21 -1.92 7.93
N CYS A 190 10.47 -2.00 6.63
CA CYS A 190 9.51 -2.59 5.70
C CYS A 190 9.93 -3.99 5.26
N ASP A 191 8.98 -4.92 5.30
CA ASP A 191 9.17 -6.33 4.97
C ASP A 191 9.34 -6.53 3.46
N THR A 192 10.52 -6.18 2.94
CA THR A 192 10.79 -6.09 1.50
C THR A 192 11.51 -7.30 0.90
N CYS A 193 11.64 -8.41 1.63
CA CYS A 193 12.23 -9.62 1.08
C CYS A 193 11.24 -10.46 0.27
N LEU A 194 11.64 -10.85 -0.94
CA LEU A 194 10.86 -11.73 -1.82
C LEU A 194 10.78 -13.18 -1.29
N ASP A 195 11.72 -13.57 -0.44
CA ASP A 195 11.83 -14.87 0.20
C ASP A 195 12.44 -14.68 1.60
N TYR A 196 11.91 -15.40 2.59
CA TYR A 196 12.36 -15.31 3.99
C TYR A 196 12.86 -16.68 4.46
N ASP A 197 14.03 -16.67 5.09
CA ASP A 197 14.50 -17.83 5.84
C ASP A 197 13.77 -17.90 7.18
N ILE A 198 12.99 -18.96 7.39
CA ILE A 198 12.23 -19.15 8.63
C ILE A 198 13.13 -19.83 9.67
N ILE A 199 13.41 -19.11 10.76
CA ILE A 199 14.07 -19.66 11.94
C ILE A 199 13.02 -19.82 13.03
N VAL A 200 12.75 -21.08 13.38
CA VAL A 200 11.87 -21.41 14.50
C VAL A 200 12.75 -21.65 15.72
N VAL A 201 12.61 -20.79 16.72
CA VAL A 201 13.21 -21.01 18.03
C VAL A 201 12.22 -21.79 18.87
N ASP A 202 12.60 -23.02 19.22
CA ASP A 202 11.75 -23.87 20.05
C ASP A 202 12.01 -23.59 21.53
N CYS A 203 11.02 -23.03 22.20
CA CYS A 203 11.01 -22.89 23.65
C CYS A 203 9.82 -23.65 24.26
N GLU A 204 10.07 -24.93 24.55
CA GLU A 204 9.18 -25.78 25.33
C GLU A 204 9.15 -25.33 26.81
N CYS A 205 8.50 -24.21 27.11
CA CYS A 205 8.45 -23.63 28.46
C CYS A 205 7.87 -24.62 29.49
N ASN A 206 6.84 -25.37 29.10
CA ASN A 206 6.22 -26.41 29.92
C ASN A 206 7.18 -27.55 30.33
N PHE A 207 8.29 -27.74 29.61
CA PHE A 207 9.34 -28.70 29.98
C PHE A 207 10.22 -28.19 31.12
N PHE A 208 10.47 -26.87 31.15
CA PHE A 208 11.30 -26.22 32.16
C PHE A 208 10.49 -25.91 33.43
N ASP A 209 9.26 -25.41 33.27
CA ASP A 209 8.35 -25.12 34.38
C ASP A 209 6.88 -25.34 33.96
N PRO A 210 6.14 -26.26 34.62
CA PRO A 210 4.73 -26.51 34.31
C PRO A 210 3.78 -25.34 34.60
N ALA A 211 4.22 -24.29 35.30
CA ALA A 211 3.47 -23.06 35.58
C ALA A 211 3.74 -21.93 34.57
N THR A 212 4.55 -22.18 33.54
CA THR A 212 4.77 -21.25 32.43
C THR A 212 3.96 -21.62 31.19
N TYR A 213 3.77 -20.64 30.30
CA TYR A 213 3.33 -20.87 28.94
C TYR A 213 4.23 -20.16 27.94
N THR A 214 4.29 -20.75 26.75
CA THR A 214 5.06 -20.18 25.64
C THR A 214 4.27 -19.04 25.02
N VAL A 215 4.88 -17.86 24.97
CA VAL A 215 4.43 -16.74 24.15
C VAL A 215 5.30 -16.68 22.92
N PHE A 216 4.66 -16.79 21.76
CA PHE A 216 5.30 -16.64 20.47
C PHE A 216 5.17 -15.18 20.02
N PHE A 217 6.24 -14.66 19.46
CA PHE A 217 6.22 -13.38 18.74
C PHE A 217 7.00 -13.53 17.45
N ILE A 218 6.67 -12.67 16.50
CA ILE A 218 7.32 -12.64 15.21
C ILE A 218 8.31 -11.48 15.27
N ASN A 219 9.54 -11.74 14.86
CA ASN A 219 10.51 -10.70 14.59
C ASN A 219 11.06 -10.94 13.18
N ILE A 220 11.12 -9.89 12.39
CA ILE A 220 11.59 -9.95 11.02
C ILE A 220 12.89 -9.18 10.95
N ASP A 221 13.94 -9.82 10.44
CA ASP A 221 15.19 -9.17 10.11
C ASP A 221 15.19 -8.94 8.60
N GLU A 222 14.88 -7.72 8.18
CA GLU A 222 14.74 -7.33 6.78
C GLU A 222 16.10 -7.15 6.10
N GLU A 223 17.17 -6.90 6.87
CA GLU A 223 18.53 -6.81 6.33
C GLU A 223 19.04 -8.19 5.90
N ASN A 224 18.70 -9.23 6.67
CA ASN A 224 19.10 -10.61 6.40
C ASN A 224 17.98 -11.47 5.79
N CYS A 225 16.78 -10.92 5.60
CA CYS A 225 15.59 -11.63 5.13
C CYS A 225 15.26 -12.88 5.96
N ILE A 226 15.22 -12.71 7.29
CA ILE A 226 14.95 -13.81 8.22
C ILE A 226 13.61 -13.55 8.92
N TYR A 227 12.75 -14.57 8.92
CA TYR A 227 11.55 -14.59 9.73
C TYR A 227 11.83 -15.41 10.99
N LEU A 228 11.98 -14.74 12.13
CA LEU A 228 12.20 -15.39 13.41
C LEU A 228 10.86 -15.61 14.11
N GLU A 229 10.48 -16.87 14.25
CA GLU A 229 9.50 -17.28 15.26
C GLU A 229 10.26 -17.44 16.58
N ASP A 230 10.39 -16.33 17.30
CA ASP A 230 10.94 -16.33 18.64
C ASP A 230 9.83 -16.58 19.66
N CYS A 231 10.26 -17.06 20.82
CA CYS A 231 9.35 -17.28 21.91
C CYS A 231 10.02 -17.08 23.26
N PHE A 232 9.20 -16.69 24.25
CA PHE A 232 9.63 -16.58 25.63
C PHE A 232 8.59 -17.22 26.56
N CYS A 233 9.00 -17.49 27.79
CA CYS A 233 8.13 -18.10 28.78
C CYS A 233 7.50 -17.02 29.65
N GLU A 234 6.17 -17.00 29.72
CA GLU A 234 5.41 -16.18 30.66
C GLU A 234 4.79 -17.06 31.75
N CYS A 235 4.64 -16.51 32.95
CA CYS A 235 3.98 -17.19 34.06
C CYS A 235 2.46 -17.11 33.91
N TYR A 236 1.77 -18.21 34.27
CA TYR A 236 0.30 -18.17 34.43
C TYR A 236 -0.15 -17.37 35.66
N ASN A 237 0.73 -17.19 36.63
CA ASN A 237 0.48 -16.58 37.94
C ASN A 237 1.78 -15.97 38.50
N ASP A 238 2.04 -14.71 38.15
CA ASP A 238 3.09 -13.89 38.73
C ASP A 238 2.49 -12.53 39.14
N GLU A 239 1.65 -12.56 40.19
CA GLU A 239 0.85 -11.43 40.69
C GLU A 239 1.73 -10.37 41.38
N ASP A 240 2.93 -10.72 41.86
CA ASP A 240 3.89 -9.78 42.44
C ASP A 240 5.02 -9.34 41.47
N GLY A 241 5.15 -9.99 40.31
CA GLY A 241 6.01 -9.57 39.21
C GLY A 241 7.49 -9.85 39.46
N ASP A 242 7.82 -10.84 40.29
CA ASP A 242 9.20 -11.20 40.62
C ASP A 242 9.85 -12.15 39.58
N GLY A 243 9.06 -12.64 38.63
CA GLY A 243 9.49 -13.54 37.55
C GLY A 243 9.56 -15.01 37.96
N ILE A 244 8.95 -15.41 39.08
CA ILE A 244 8.84 -16.79 39.56
C ILE A 244 7.37 -17.23 39.49
N CYS A 245 7.10 -18.32 38.76
CA CYS A 245 5.76 -18.87 38.63
C CYS A 245 5.48 -19.86 39.78
N ASP A 246 5.04 -19.38 40.95
CA ASP A 246 4.72 -20.24 42.10
C ASP A 246 3.21 -20.33 42.39
N GLU A 247 2.74 -21.48 42.87
CA GLU A 247 1.32 -21.74 43.15
C GLU A 247 0.80 -21.10 44.45
N ASN A 248 1.68 -20.48 45.24
CA ASN A 248 1.39 -19.88 46.53
C ASN A 248 1.94 -18.46 46.56
N GLU A 249 1.31 -17.59 45.77
CA GLU A 249 1.41 -16.15 45.88
C GLU A 249 0.82 -15.67 47.21
N THR A 250 1.53 -15.98 48.29
CA THR A 250 1.52 -15.07 49.43
C THR A 250 2.53 -14.01 49.10
N ILE A 251 2.03 -12.80 48.86
CA ILE A 251 2.80 -11.56 48.86
C ILE A 251 3.83 -11.61 50.01
N VAL A 252 5.08 -11.90 49.68
CA VAL A 252 6.24 -11.91 50.57
C VAL A 252 7.37 -11.36 49.71
N ASP A 253 7.81 -10.11 49.76
CA ASP A 253 7.92 -9.09 50.81
C ASP A 253 7.87 -7.72 50.08
N GLU A 254 7.39 -6.61 50.63
CA GLU A 254 8.11 -5.79 51.60
C GLU A 254 7.15 -4.68 52.12
N LEU A 255 7.15 -4.49 53.44
CA LEU A 255 6.42 -3.47 54.23
C LEU A 255 4.93 -3.77 54.48
N GLU A 256 4.63 -4.52 55.55
CA GLU A 256 3.49 -4.14 56.41
C GLU A 256 3.79 -2.74 56.96
N ASP A 257 3.44 -1.73 56.18
CA ASP A 257 3.66 -0.34 56.51
C ASP A 257 2.88 -0.04 57.80
N LEU A 258 3.58 0.45 58.83
CA LEU A 258 2.96 0.65 60.14
C LEU A 258 1.81 1.67 59.99
N SER A 259 0.58 1.21 60.16
CA SER A 259 -0.64 2.00 60.01
C SER A 259 -1.09 2.48 61.38
N VAL A 260 -1.29 3.80 61.49
CA VAL A 260 -1.68 4.49 62.72
C VAL A 260 -3.06 5.10 62.51
N MET A 261 -4.06 4.59 63.22
CA MET A 261 -5.40 5.17 63.23
C MET A 261 -5.57 6.04 64.46
N ILE A 262 -5.98 7.30 64.28
CA ILE A 262 -6.23 8.26 65.37
C ILE A 262 -7.69 8.67 65.33
N PHE A 263 -8.44 8.37 66.39
CA PHE A 263 -9.86 8.72 66.46
C PHE A 263 -10.33 9.08 67.89
N PRO A 264 -11.19 10.09 68.07
CA PRO A 264 -11.59 11.07 67.06
C PRO A 264 -10.45 12.00 66.66
N ASN A 265 -10.51 12.53 65.45
CA ASN A 265 -9.61 13.56 64.95
C ASN A 265 -10.41 14.47 64.00
N PRO A 266 -10.75 15.72 64.38
CA PRO A 266 -10.32 16.45 65.58
C PRO A 266 -10.83 15.88 66.92
N VAL A 267 -10.15 16.21 68.03
CA VAL A 267 -10.45 15.72 69.39
C VAL A 267 -10.61 16.88 70.38
N THR A 268 -11.52 16.75 71.34
CA THR A 268 -11.78 17.74 72.39
C THR A 268 -11.44 17.27 73.81
N SER A 269 -11.26 15.97 74.04
CA SER A 269 -10.96 15.41 75.37
C SER A 269 -10.07 14.18 75.33
N THR A 270 -10.52 13.10 74.69
CA THR A 270 -9.76 11.83 74.63
C THR A 270 -9.74 11.29 73.21
N LEU A 271 -8.57 10.87 72.74
CA LEU A 271 -8.37 10.16 71.47
C LEU A 271 -7.77 8.78 71.71
N THR A 272 -8.02 7.87 70.78
CA THR A 272 -7.40 6.55 70.72
C THR A 272 -6.49 6.48 69.50
N ILE A 273 -5.25 6.04 69.72
CA ILE A 273 -4.27 5.74 68.68
C ILE A 273 -4.10 4.23 68.61
N THR A 274 -4.54 3.62 67.51
CA THR A 274 -4.38 2.18 67.25
C THR A 274 -3.30 1.94 66.20
N LEU A 275 -2.52 0.88 66.40
CA LEU A 275 -1.39 0.48 65.58
C LEU A 275 -1.62 -0.95 65.08
N ASN A 276 -1.38 -1.21 63.80
CA ASN A 276 -1.33 -2.58 63.28
C ASN A 276 -0.11 -3.37 63.81
N LYS A 277 0.98 -2.67 64.16
CA LYS A 277 2.21 -3.24 64.72
C LYS A 277 2.59 -2.52 66.02
N LYS A 278 3.01 -3.28 67.03
CA LYS A 278 3.39 -2.71 68.33
C LYS A 278 4.60 -1.78 68.19
N SER A 279 4.49 -0.55 68.68
CA SER A 279 5.57 0.45 68.64
C SER A 279 5.50 1.40 69.84
N THR A 280 6.55 2.19 70.06
CA THR A 280 6.47 3.34 70.98
C THR A 280 6.04 4.57 70.20
N LEU A 281 5.23 5.42 70.84
CA LEU A 281 4.71 6.64 70.26
C LEU A 281 5.21 7.85 71.04
N GLN A 282 5.57 8.90 70.32
CA GLN A 282 5.98 10.20 70.87
C GLN A 282 5.09 11.28 70.26
N VAL A 283 4.54 12.16 71.08
CA VAL A 283 3.69 13.27 70.63
C VAL A 283 4.44 14.58 70.77
N PHE A 284 4.46 15.37 69.69
CA PHE A 284 5.12 16.66 69.61
C PHE A 284 4.11 17.77 69.31
N ASP A 285 4.32 18.95 69.89
CA ASP A 285 3.57 20.16 69.54
C ASP A 285 4.06 20.79 68.21
N THR A 286 3.46 21.92 67.82
CA THR A 286 3.79 22.61 66.55
C THR A 286 5.22 23.15 66.48
N ILE A 287 5.90 23.33 67.62
CA ILE A 287 7.29 23.79 67.71
C ILE A 287 8.28 22.63 67.88
N GLY A 288 7.79 21.37 67.86
CA GLY A 288 8.62 20.17 67.94
C GLY A 288 9.02 19.77 69.37
N LYS A 289 8.37 20.32 70.40
CA LYS A 289 8.61 19.92 71.79
C LYS A 289 7.82 18.64 72.09
N LEU A 290 8.49 17.66 72.71
CA LEU A 290 7.85 16.43 73.19
C LEU A 290 6.84 16.75 74.30
N VAL A 291 5.62 16.27 74.14
CA VAL A 291 4.47 16.49 75.04
C VAL A 291 4.19 15.23 75.85
N GLU A 292 4.13 14.07 75.20
CA GLU A 292 3.87 12.76 75.81
C GLU A 292 4.58 11.64 75.06
N GLU A 293 4.85 10.53 75.76
CA GLU A 293 5.49 9.34 75.20
C GLU A 293 4.93 8.05 75.83
N THR A 294 4.87 6.98 75.05
CA THR A 294 4.45 5.66 75.51
C THR A 294 5.59 4.66 75.55
N GLY A 295 5.39 3.58 76.31
CA GLY A 295 6.07 2.31 76.04
C GLY A 295 5.57 1.63 74.76
N VAL A 296 5.96 0.38 74.53
CA VAL A 296 5.53 -0.39 73.36
C VAL A 296 4.06 -0.77 73.50
N VAL A 297 3.21 -0.23 72.62
CA VAL A 297 1.74 -0.40 72.66
C VAL A 297 1.22 -0.80 71.29
N SER A 298 0.04 -1.43 71.23
CA SER A 298 -0.76 -1.60 70.00
C SER A 298 -1.99 -0.70 69.96
N SER A 299 -2.37 -0.12 71.11
CA SER A 299 -3.45 0.86 71.25
C SER A 299 -3.14 1.75 72.45
N TRP A 300 -3.34 3.05 72.30
CA TRP A 300 -3.10 4.04 73.33
C TRP A 300 -4.26 5.04 73.41
N VAL A 301 -4.82 5.18 74.61
CA VAL A 301 -5.85 6.18 74.91
C VAL A 301 -5.16 7.39 75.54
N LEU A 302 -5.23 8.53 74.85
CA LEU A 302 -4.58 9.77 75.24
C LEU A 302 -5.63 10.83 75.59
N ASN A 303 -5.52 11.39 76.80
CA ASN A 303 -6.35 12.51 77.26
C ASN A 303 -5.63 13.83 76.95
N VAL A 304 -6.28 14.67 76.14
CA VAL A 304 -5.81 15.97 75.66
C VAL A 304 -6.68 17.14 76.17
N SER A 305 -7.55 16.89 77.16
CA SER A 305 -8.52 17.91 77.64
C SER A 305 -7.84 19.18 78.17
N ASP A 306 -6.62 19.06 78.68
CA ASP A 306 -5.82 20.17 79.24
C ASP A 306 -4.78 20.72 78.25
N TRP A 307 -4.80 20.26 76.99
CA TRP A 307 -3.82 20.66 75.97
C TRP A 307 -4.26 21.95 75.26
N GLU A 308 -3.28 22.71 74.76
CA GLU A 308 -3.58 23.88 73.94
C GLU A 308 -4.21 23.47 72.61
N LYS A 309 -5.15 24.27 72.11
CA LYS A 309 -5.79 24.03 70.82
C LYS A 309 -4.77 24.15 69.70
N GLY A 310 -4.68 23.15 68.83
CA GLY A 310 -3.68 23.15 67.76
C GLY A 310 -3.39 21.80 67.13
N LEU A 311 -2.38 21.80 66.26
CA LEU A 311 -1.93 20.62 65.53
C LEU A 311 -0.81 19.92 66.30
N TYR A 312 -0.96 18.61 66.52
CA TYR A 312 0.03 17.76 67.17
C TYR A 312 0.52 16.68 66.22
N THR A 313 1.78 16.27 66.38
CA THR A 313 2.42 15.23 65.56
C THR A 313 2.78 14.03 66.42
N VAL A 314 2.26 12.86 66.06
CA VAL A 314 2.62 11.57 66.64
C VAL A 314 3.70 10.93 65.78
N LYS A 315 4.82 10.54 66.38
CA LYS A 315 5.94 9.87 65.71
C LYS A 315 6.13 8.48 66.33
N ASN A 316 6.34 7.46 65.51
CA ASN A 316 6.70 6.12 65.97
C ASN A 316 8.23 5.92 66.03
N GLN A 317 8.69 4.76 66.52
CA GLN A 317 10.13 4.42 66.56
C GLN A 317 10.82 4.39 65.20
N GLU A 318 10.08 4.03 64.15
CA GLU A 318 10.57 3.96 62.76
C GLU A 318 10.64 5.35 62.11
N GLY A 319 10.17 6.40 62.80
CA GLY A 319 10.23 7.79 62.34
C GLY A 319 9.03 8.29 61.53
N LYS A 320 8.04 7.43 61.27
CA LYS A 320 6.79 7.77 60.57
C LYS A 320 5.93 8.69 61.44
N THR A 321 5.44 9.77 60.85
CA THR A 321 4.68 10.81 61.56
C THR A 321 3.22 10.86 61.11
N HIS A 322 2.31 10.98 62.07
CA HIS A 322 0.87 11.20 61.86
C HIS A 322 0.45 12.45 62.62
N LYS A 323 -0.65 13.08 62.22
CA LYS A 323 -1.09 14.36 62.81
C LYS A 323 -2.52 14.29 63.30
N PHE A 324 -2.79 14.97 64.41
CA PHE A 324 -4.14 15.17 64.92
C PHE A 324 -4.33 16.58 65.45
N ILE A 325 -5.59 17.00 65.53
CA ILE A 325 -5.99 18.36 65.91
C ILE A 325 -6.72 18.30 67.25
N VAL A 326 -6.28 19.12 68.21
CA VAL A 326 -6.98 19.39 69.47
C VAL A 326 -7.82 20.66 69.31
N GLU A 327 -9.13 20.54 69.56
CA GLU A 327 -10.12 21.63 69.44
C GLU A 327 -10.58 22.24 70.76
#